data_AF-W9HBH6-F1
#
_entry.id   AF-W9HBH6-F1
#
_cell.length_a   1.000
_cell.length_b   1.000
_cell.length_c   1.000
_cell.angle_alpha   90.00
_cell.angle_beta   90.00
_cell.angle_gamma   90.00
#
_symmetry.space_group_name_H-M   'P 1'
#
loop_
_entity.id
_entity.type
_entity.pdbx_description
1 polymer ?
#
loop_
_entity_poly.entity_id
_entity_poly.type
_entity_poly.pdbx_seq_one_letter_code
_entity_poly.pdbx_strand_id
1 'polypeptide(L)'
;MMYIAGEDQYASSETLALIERIVRDQVFLMLTTANDLAARRGSRVFSNNDLIFQVRHDSARVARLQNFLRWKSIRKSVRDDDDKGSSELAIAEAVTENAGNGPMPPDATTRNTGLPAVILPWDIRFLFSEQRPGGDDDEDLLAESNEATLDKLRRADEKTKKMTAEEYVTFSEYRHASFTWRKMIH
;
A
#
# COMPACT_ATOMS: atom_id res chain seq x y z
N MET A 1 9.69 -0.48 -13.21
CA MET A 1 9.80 -1.46 -12.09
C MET A 1 11.21 -2.03 -11.97
N MET A 2 11.73 -2.78 -12.95
CA MET A 2 13.08 -3.41 -12.87
C MET A 2 14.22 -2.39 -12.75
N TYR A 3 14.17 -1.28 -13.51
CA TYR A 3 15.11 -0.17 -13.40
C TYR A 3 15.23 0.44 -11.98
N ILE A 4 14.11 0.46 -11.23
CA ILE A 4 14.09 1.00 -9.86
C ILE A 4 14.83 0.05 -8.91
N ALA A 5 14.75 -1.27 -9.16
CA ALA A 5 15.43 -2.30 -8.38
C ALA A 5 16.96 -2.32 -8.60
N GLY A 6 17.47 -1.52 -9.55
CA GLY A 6 18.90 -1.41 -9.83
C GLY A 6 19.36 -2.21 -11.05
N GLU A 7 18.43 -2.76 -11.83
CA GLU A 7 18.75 -3.38 -13.11
C GLU A 7 18.92 -2.33 -14.21
N ASP A 8 19.68 -2.69 -15.25
CA ASP A 8 19.99 -1.82 -16.37
C ASP A 8 18.71 -1.43 -17.15
N GLN A 9 18.78 -0.35 -17.93
CA GLN A 9 17.64 0.13 -18.73
C GLN A 9 17.24 -0.86 -19.83
N TYR A 10 18.12 -1.79 -20.18
CA TYR A 10 17.99 -2.70 -21.31
C TYR A 10 17.98 -4.17 -20.86
N ALA A 11 16.96 -4.56 -20.09
CA ALA A 11 16.71 -5.98 -19.81
C ALA A 11 16.37 -6.74 -21.12
N SER A 12 16.92 -7.95 -21.28
CA SER A 12 16.64 -8.78 -22.46
C SER A 12 15.16 -9.18 -22.50
N SER A 13 14.63 -9.38 -23.72
CA SER A 13 13.24 -9.82 -23.90
C SER A 13 12.95 -11.17 -23.23
N GLU A 14 13.95 -12.03 -23.09
CA GLU A 14 13.83 -13.32 -22.41
C GLU A 14 13.66 -13.13 -20.89
N THR A 15 14.46 -12.24 -20.28
CA THR A 15 14.34 -11.89 -18.86
C THR A 15 12.98 -11.27 -18.55
N LEU A 16 12.49 -10.39 -19.43
CA LEU A 16 11.15 -9.79 -19.29
C LEU A 16 10.05 -10.85 -19.33
N ALA A 17 10.09 -11.78 -20.29
CA ALA A 17 9.12 -12.86 -20.40
C ALA A 17 9.17 -13.81 -19.19
N LEU A 18 10.36 -14.09 -18.67
CA LEU A 18 10.53 -14.90 -17.47
C LEU A 18 9.91 -14.22 -16.24
N ILE A 19 10.18 -12.93 -16.04
CA ILE A 19 9.63 -12.17 -14.90
C ILE A 19 8.12 -12.03 -15.01
N GLU A 20 7.59 -11.79 -16.22
CA GLU A 20 6.14 -11.76 -16.45
C GLU A 20 5.50 -13.08 -16.03
N ARG A 21 6.09 -14.21 -16.41
CA ARG A 21 5.62 -15.54 -16.03
C ARG A 21 5.68 -15.74 -14.51
N ILE A 22 6.78 -15.39 -13.86
CA ILE A 22 6.92 -15.50 -12.40
C ILE A 22 5.85 -14.68 -11.69
N VAL A 23 5.64 -13.43 -12.11
CA VAL A 23 4.63 -12.56 -11.49
C VAL A 23 3.22 -13.10 -11.73
N ARG A 24 2.93 -13.59 -12.94
CA ARG A 24 1.64 -14.23 -13.27
C ARG A 24 1.37 -15.44 -12.38
N ASP A 25 2.33 -16.35 -12.27
CA ASP A 25 2.20 -17.58 -11.47
C ASP A 25 2.05 -17.23 -9.98
N GLN A 26 2.78 -16.24 -9.49
CA GLN A 26 2.68 -15.78 -8.10
C GLN A 26 1.32 -15.14 -7.80
N VAL A 27 0.81 -14.30 -8.70
CA VAL A 27 -0.52 -13.69 -8.54
C VAL A 27 -1.61 -14.77 -8.57
N PHE A 28 -1.49 -15.74 -9.46
CA PHE A 28 -2.41 -16.87 -9.52
C PHE A 28 -2.42 -17.64 -8.20
N LEU A 29 -1.24 -18.03 -7.70
CA LEU A 29 -1.10 -18.71 -6.42
C LEU A 29 -1.74 -17.91 -5.29
N MET A 30 -1.43 -16.61 -5.18
CA MET A 30 -1.98 -15.74 -4.14
C MET A 30 -3.52 -15.67 -4.17
N LEU A 31 -4.13 -15.61 -5.36
CA LEU A 31 -5.58 -15.57 -5.51
C LEU A 31 -6.23 -16.91 -5.17
N THR A 32 -5.64 -18.03 -5.62
CA THR A 32 -6.12 -19.37 -5.29
C THR A 32 -6.08 -19.61 -3.78
N THR A 33 -4.95 -19.28 -3.13
CA THR A 33 -4.83 -19.45 -1.67
C THR A 33 -5.78 -18.54 -0.91
N ALA A 34 -6.02 -17.30 -1.37
CA ALA A 34 -7.00 -16.41 -0.76
C ALA A 34 -8.43 -16.96 -0.88
N ASN A 35 -8.77 -17.54 -2.03
CA ASN A 35 -10.06 -18.18 -2.25
C ASN A 35 -10.26 -19.39 -1.34
N ASP A 36 -9.24 -20.22 -1.15
CA ASP A 36 -9.30 -21.37 -0.23
C ASP A 36 -9.48 -20.94 1.23
N LEU A 37 -8.80 -19.86 1.65
CA LEU A 37 -8.98 -19.27 2.99
C LEU A 37 -10.40 -18.72 3.17
N ALA A 38 -10.94 -18.04 2.16
CA ALA A 38 -12.31 -17.53 2.18
C ALA A 38 -13.34 -18.66 2.26
N ALA A 39 -13.13 -19.73 1.50
CA ALA A 39 -13.98 -20.92 1.52
C ALA A 39 -13.98 -21.61 2.89
N ARG A 40 -12.83 -21.68 3.57
CA ARG A 40 -12.72 -22.19 4.96
C ARG A 40 -13.49 -21.33 5.97
N ARG A 41 -13.57 -20.01 5.75
CA ARG A 41 -14.44 -19.11 6.54
C ARG A 41 -15.93 -19.27 6.21
N GLY A 42 -16.28 -19.99 5.14
CA GLY A 42 -17.65 -20.09 4.64
C GLY A 42 -18.07 -18.91 3.76
N SER A 43 -17.13 -18.08 3.32
CA SER A 43 -17.40 -16.97 2.39
C SER A 43 -17.17 -17.41 0.94
N ARG A 44 -18.06 -16.99 0.05
CA ARG A 44 -17.92 -17.20 -1.41
C ARG A 44 -16.98 -16.18 -2.07
N VAL A 45 -16.60 -15.14 -1.34
CA VAL A 45 -15.75 -14.04 -1.81
C VAL A 45 -14.61 -13.84 -0.82
N PHE A 46 -13.39 -13.72 -1.34
CA PHE A 46 -12.22 -13.39 -0.52
C PHE A 46 -12.17 -11.88 -0.23
N SER A 47 -11.65 -11.54 0.95
CA SER A 47 -11.48 -10.18 1.45
C SER A 47 -10.00 -9.78 1.46
N ASN A 48 -9.70 -8.50 1.68
CA ASN A 48 -8.33 -8.02 1.89
C ASN A 48 -7.62 -8.81 3.01
N ASN A 49 -8.35 -9.22 4.04
CA ASN A 49 -7.82 -10.03 5.13
C ASN A 49 -7.29 -11.39 4.65
N ASP A 50 -7.91 -12.02 3.66
CA ASP A 50 -7.45 -13.33 3.13
C ASP A 50 -6.13 -13.21 2.34
N LEU A 51 -5.88 -12.04 1.75
CA LEU A 51 -4.62 -11.72 1.09
C LEU A 51 -3.53 -11.35 2.10
N ILE A 52 -3.85 -10.50 3.08
CA ILE A 52 -2.88 -10.07 4.11
C ILE A 52 -2.48 -11.27 4.98
N PHE A 53 -3.37 -12.21 5.23
CA PHE A 53 -3.10 -13.40 6.04
C PHE A 53 -1.95 -14.27 5.49
N GLN A 54 -1.72 -14.24 4.17
CA GLN A 54 -0.62 -14.98 3.53
C GLN A 54 0.74 -14.40 3.90
N VAL A 55 0.82 -13.09 4.16
CA VAL A 55 2.05 -12.38 4.53
C VAL A 55 2.14 -12.06 6.02
N ARG A 56 1.31 -12.71 6.85
CA ARG A 56 1.19 -12.43 8.31
C ARG A 56 2.49 -12.53 9.10
N HIS A 57 3.48 -13.23 8.58
CA HIS A 57 4.79 -13.42 9.22
C HIS A 57 5.73 -12.22 9.05
N ASP A 58 5.48 -11.35 8.07
CA ASP A 58 6.29 -10.15 7.78
C ASP A 58 5.58 -8.92 8.37
N SER A 59 5.87 -8.61 9.65
CA SER A 59 5.25 -7.50 10.40
C SER A 59 5.40 -6.16 9.66
N ALA A 60 6.61 -5.87 9.16
CA ALA A 60 6.90 -4.64 8.43
C ALA A 60 6.08 -4.53 7.13
N ARG A 61 5.85 -5.63 6.40
CA ARG A 61 4.98 -5.62 5.22
C ARG A 61 3.51 -5.44 5.60
N VAL A 62 3.05 -6.09 6.65
CA VAL A 62 1.68 -5.95 7.16
C VAL A 62 1.41 -4.52 7.63
N ALA A 63 2.31 -3.92 8.40
CA ALA A 63 2.21 -2.53 8.87
C ALA A 63 2.10 -1.54 7.70
N ARG A 64 2.93 -1.72 6.66
CA ARG A 64 2.83 -0.91 5.43
C ARG A 64 1.49 -1.06 4.72
N LEU A 65 0.94 -2.28 4.65
CA LEU A 65 -0.37 -2.53 4.05
C LEU A 65 -1.50 -1.90 4.87
N GLN A 66 -1.46 -2.01 6.20
CA GLN A 66 -2.44 -1.38 7.09
C GLN A 66 -2.42 0.14 6.94
N ASN A 67 -1.24 0.75 6.95
CA ASN A 67 -1.08 2.19 6.77
C ASN A 67 -1.62 2.64 5.40
N PHE A 68 -1.26 1.93 4.32
CA PHE A 68 -1.78 2.22 2.99
C PHE A 68 -3.30 2.16 2.92
N LEU A 69 -3.93 1.12 3.49
CA LEU A 69 -5.37 0.97 3.47
C LEU A 69 -6.08 1.98 4.38
N ARG A 70 -5.48 2.37 5.52
CA ARG A 70 -5.97 3.44 6.38
C ARG A 70 -6.05 4.75 5.60
N TRP A 71 -4.95 5.15 4.95
CA TRP A 71 -4.93 6.36 4.13
C TRP A 71 -5.87 6.29 2.92
N LYS A 72 -6.00 5.10 2.32
CA LYS A 72 -6.98 4.88 1.24
C LYS A 72 -8.41 5.09 1.74
N SER A 73 -8.74 4.62 2.95
CA SER A 73 -10.04 4.81 3.57
C SER A 73 -10.30 6.29 3.90
N ILE A 74 -9.32 6.99 4.48
CA ILE A 74 -9.41 8.41 4.80
C ILE A 74 -9.61 9.26 3.54
N ARG A 75 -8.83 9.02 2.48
CA ARG A 75 -8.99 9.75 1.21
C ARG A 75 -10.37 9.51 0.59
N LYS A 76 -10.90 8.29 0.71
CA LYS A 76 -12.24 7.98 0.24
C LYS A 76 -13.31 8.73 1.05
N SER A 77 -13.21 8.71 2.39
CA SER A 77 -14.21 9.39 3.24
C SER A 77 -14.23 10.90 3.04
N VAL A 78 -13.06 11.53 2.87
CA VAL A 78 -12.97 12.97 2.57
C VAL A 78 -13.61 13.29 1.21
N ARG A 79 -13.36 12.46 0.19
CA ARG A 79 -13.98 12.66 -1.13
C ARG A 79 -15.49 12.44 -1.10
N ASP A 80 -15.95 11.41 -0.39
CA ASP A 80 -17.40 11.14 -0.24
C ASP A 80 -18.11 12.27 0.53
N ASP A 81 -17.42 13.01 1.40
CA ASP A 81 -17.93 14.21 2.07
C ASP A 81 -18.01 15.43 1.12
N ASP A 82 -17.07 15.55 0.18
CA ASP A 82 -17.05 16.61 -0.86
C ASP A 82 -18.04 16.32 -2.02
N ASP A 83 -18.31 15.05 -2.35
CA ASP A 83 -19.13 14.59 -3.49
C ASP A 83 -20.66 14.74 -3.31
N LYS A 84 -21.12 15.49 -2.30
CA LYS A 84 -22.51 16.01 -2.30
C LYS A 84 -22.75 17.07 -3.39
N GLY A 85 -21.75 17.37 -4.22
CA GLY A 85 -21.88 18.15 -5.44
C GLY A 85 -21.05 17.58 -6.61
N SER A 86 -21.69 16.75 -7.43
CA SER A 86 -21.35 16.41 -8.82
C SER A 86 -20.11 15.53 -9.14
N SER A 87 -20.45 14.41 -9.79
CA SER A 87 -19.74 13.71 -10.87
C SER A 87 -18.51 12.88 -10.55
N GLU A 88 -18.76 11.57 -10.58
CA GLU A 88 -17.91 10.48 -11.05
C GLU A 88 -16.77 10.93 -12.00
N LEU A 89 -15.52 10.97 -11.49
CA LEU A 89 -14.28 10.63 -12.19
C LEU A 89 -13.09 10.59 -11.19
N ALA A 90 -11.99 9.96 -11.59
CA ALA A 90 -10.71 9.79 -10.86
C ALA A 90 -10.68 8.67 -9.80
N ILE A 91 -10.61 7.44 -10.31
CA ILE A 91 -9.83 6.39 -9.65
C ILE A 91 -8.36 6.74 -9.90
N ALA A 92 -7.60 6.87 -8.82
CA ALA A 92 -6.16 7.01 -8.75
C ALA A 92 -5.61 8.45 -8.74
N GLU A 93 -5.48 8.97 -7.51
CA GLU A 93 -4.43 9.94 -7.19
C GLU A 93 -3.78 9.52 -5.88
N ALA A 94 -2.45 9.56 -5.86
CA ALA A 94 -1.56 9.18 -4.76
C ALA A 94 -1.54 7.69 -4.35
N VAL A 95 -1.15 6.82 -5.28
CA VAL A 95 -0.30 5.68 -4.91
C VAL A 95 1.12 6.08 -5.28
N THR A 96 1.81 6.83 -4.43
CA THR A 96 3.16 6.46 -3.97
C THR A 96 3.80 7.48 -3.04
N GLU A 97 3.60 8.80 -3.14
CA GLU A 97 4.41 9.73 -2.35
C GLU A 97 3.65 10.97 -1.89
N ASN A 98 2.76 10.81 -0.91
CA ASN A 98 2.60 11.82 0.14
C ASN A 98 1.90 11.32 1.41
N ALA A 99 1.91 10.01 1.69
CA ALA A 99 1.36 9.48 2.95
C ALA A 99 2.30 9.72 4.16
N GLY A 100 3.06 10.82 4.13
CA GLY A 100 4.04 11.13 5.18
C GLY A 100 4.57 12.57 5.23
N ASN A 101 4.24 13.49 4.31
CA ASN A 101 4.84 14.84 4.38
C ASN A 101 4.01 16.01 3.81
N GLY A 102 2.69 15.89 3.74
CA GLY A 102 1.80 17.04 3.52
C GLY A 102 1.49 17.76 4.84
N PRO A 103 1.45 19.11 4.90
CA PRO A 103 1.04 19.84 6.08
C PRO A 103 -0.33 19.35 6.55
N MET A 104 -0.40 18.90 7.80
CA MET A 104 -1.65 18.55 8.47
C MET A 104 -2.59 19.77 8.45
N PRO A 105 -3.80 19.68 7.87
CA PRO A 105 -4.79 20.72 8.08
C PRO A 105 -5.14 20.76 9.58
N PRO A 106 -5.12 21.94 10.23
CA PRO A 106 -5.14 22.07 11.69
C PRO A 106 -6.46 21.68 12.39
N ASP A 107 -7.44 21.12 11.66
CA ASP A 107 -8.82 20.94 12.17
C ASP A 107 -9.31 19.48 12.19
N ALA A 108 -8.45 18.50 11.91
CA ALA A 108 -8.82 17.09 11.87
C ALA A 108 -8.76 16.35 13.23
N THR A 109 -8.54 17.06 14.34
CA THR A 109 -8.35 16.45 15.67
C THR A 109 -9.65 16.28 16.48
N THR A 110 -10.81 16.74 15.97
CA THR A 110 -12.07 16.76 16.73
C THR A 110 -13.18 15.86 16.18
N ARG A 111 -12.96 15.12 15.09
CA ARG A 111 -13.92 14.12 14.60
C ARG A 111 -13.44 12.71 14.92
N ASN A 112 -13.55 12.36 16.20
CA ASN A 112 -13.50 11.00 16.71
C ASN A 112 -14.74 10.22 16.24
N THR A 113 -14.77 9.86 14.96
CA THR A 113 -15.52 8.71 14.48
C THR A 113 -14.47 7.74 13.99
N GLY A 114 -14.15 6.74 14.83
CA GLY A 114 -13.14 5.72 14.56
C GLY A 114 -13.33 5.12 13.17
N LEU A 115 -12.58 5.62 12.20
CA LEU A 115 -12.41 4.96 10.92
C LEU A 115 -11.68 3.67 11.26
N PRO A 116 -12.21 2.48 10.94
CA PRO A 116 -11.57 1.24 11.31
C PRO A 116 -10.21 1.21 10.61
N ALA A 117 -9.14 1.52 11.36
CA ALA A 117 -7.80 1.09 11.02
C ALA A 117 -7.92 -0.38 10.64
N VAL A 118 -7.43 -0.79 9.47
CA VAL A 118 -7.70 -2.13 8.92
C VAL A 118 -7.49 -3.19 9.99
N ILE A 119 -8.61 -3.67 10.52
CA ILE A 119 -8.66 -4.55 11.69
C ILE A 119 -8.23 -5.92 11.19
N LEU A 120 -7.06 -6.36 11.65
CA LEU A 120 -6.60 -7.71 11.39
C LEU A 120 -7.26 -8.65 12.40
N PRO A 121 -8.06 -9.63 11.94
CA PRO A 121 -8.80 -10.51 12.85
C PRO A 121 -7.92 -11.40 13.74
N TRP A 122 -6.62 -11.51 13.44
CA TRP A 122 -5.64 -12.32 14.18
C TRP A 122 -4.69 -11.48 15.04
N ASP A 123 -4.94 -10.18 15.18
CA ASP A 123 -4.17 -9.33 16.07
C ASP A 123 -4.59 -9.57 17.53
N ILE A 124 -3.63 -9.48 18.44
CA ILE A 124 -3.76 -9.81 19.88
C ILE A 124 -4.84 -8.94 20.52
N ARG A 125 -5.02 -7.70 20.03
CA ARG A 125 -6.07 -6.77 20.46
C ARG A 125 -7.47 -7.39 20.36
N PHE A 126 -7.72 -8.22 19.36
CA PHE A 126 -9.04 -8.83 19.11
C PHE A 126 -9.17 -10.26 19.67
N LEU A 127 -8.21 -10.70 20.50
CA LEU A 127 -8.32 -11.99 21.19
C LEU A 127 -9.50 -12.01 22.16
N PHE A 128 -9.86 -10.85 22.73
CA PHE A 128 -10.96 -10.70 23.67
C PHE A 128 -12.15 -10.02 23.01
N SER A 129 -13.37 -10.42 23.40
CA SER A 129 -14.62 -9.88 22.87
C SER A 129 -14.90 -8.44 23.31
N GLU A 130 -14.32 -8.02 24.43
CA GLU A 130 -14.49 -6.68 24.98
C GLU A 130 -13.21 -5.88 24.79
N GLN A 131 -13.29 -4.81 24.00
CA GLN A 131 -12.18 -3.90 23.77
C GLN A 131 -12.24 -2.75 24.77
N ARG A 132 -11.09 -2.40 25.36
CA ARG A 132 -11.00 -1.20 26.21
C ARG A 132 -11.35 0.05 25.39
N PRO A 133 -12.30 0.90 25.85
CA PRO A 133 -12.52 2.21 25.23
C PRO A 133 -11.24 3.04 25.27
N GLY A 134 -10.78 3.54 24.11
CA GLY A 134 -9.60 4.38 23.98
C GLY A 134 -8.25 3.66 23.87
N GLY A 135 -8.23 2.35 23.60
CA GLY A 135 -7.01 1.60 23.31
C GLY A 135 -6.49 1.81 21.88
N ASP A 136 -6.21 3.06 21.51
CA ASP A 136 -5.49 3.37 20.27
C ASP A 136 -3.99 3.31 20.55
N ASP A 137 -3.45 2.09 20.77
CA ASP A 137 -2.00 1.81 20.72
C ASP A 137 -1.48 1.85 19.27
N ASP A 138 -2.00 2.78 18.47
CA ASP A 138 -1.64 3.00 17.07
C ASP A 138 -0.24 3.63 16.94
N GLU A 139 0.33 4.18 18.01
CA GLU A 139 1.66 4.82 18.01
C GLU A 139 2.80 3.81 17.76
N ASP A 140 2.75 2.62 18.36
CA ASP A 140 3.85 1.64 18.24
C ASP A 140 3.97 1.04 16.84
N LEU A 141 2.83 0.81 16.15
CA LEU A 141 2.81 0.35 14.76
C LEU A 141 3.31 1.41 13.77
N LEU A 142 3.16 2.69 14.12
CA LEU A 142 3.67 3.80 13.32
C LEU A 142 5.19 3.97 13.50
N ALA A 143 5.74 3.70 14.68
CA ALA A 143 7.16 3.83 14.98
C ALA A 143 8.04 2.85 14.17
N GLU A 144 7.70 1.56 14.11
CA GLU A 144 8.47 0.56 13.33
C GLU A 144 8.36 0.82 11.81
N SER A 145 7.20 1.30 11.36
CA SER A 145 7.00 1.78 9.98
C SER A 145 7.93 2.95 9.64
N ASN A 146 8.21 3.83 10.60
CA ASN A 146 9.07 4.99 10.37
C ASN A 146 10.53 4.59 10.15
N GLU A 147 11.07 3.65 10.93
CA GLU A 147 12.46 3.19 10.76
C GLU A 147 12.68 2.53 9.39
N ALA A 148 11.81 1.59 9.00
CA ALA A 148 11.89 0.95 7.69
C ALA A 148 11.68 1.94 6.53
N THR A 149 10.99 3.05 6.77
CA THR A 149 10.81 4.14 5.80
C THR A 149 12.07 4.99 5.69
N LEU A 150 12.70 5.35 6.81
CA LEU A 150 13.98 6.06 6.83
C LEU A 150 15.09 5.30 6.11
N ASP A 151 15.14 3.99 6.30
CA ASP A 151 16.09 3.10 5.64
C ASP A 151 15.89 3.02 4.12
N LYS A 152 14.65 3.15 3.65
CA LYS A 152 14.36 3.24 2.21
C LYS A 152 14.75 4.59 1.65
N LEU A 153 14.46 5.67 2.37
CA LEU A 153 14.86 7.02 1.99
C LEU A 153 16.39 7.12 1.87
N ARG A 154 17.13 6.59 2.86
CA ARG A 154 18.60 6.56 2.82
C ARG A 154 19.13 5.85 1.57
N ARG A 155 18.60 4.68 1.23
CA ARG A 155 19.00 3.94 0.01
C ARG A 155 18.63 4.68 -1.27
N ALA A 156 17.51 5.39 -1.28
CA ALA A 156 17.10 6.21 -2.42
C ALA A 156 18.07 7.40 -2.62
N ASP A 157 18.43 8.09 -1.54
CA ASP A 157 19.38 9.21 -1.55
C ASP A 157 20.78 8.76 -2.03
N GLU A 158 21.25 7.58 -1.58
CA GLU A 158 22.50 7.00 -2.06
C GLU A 158 22.48 6.72 -3.57
N LYS A 159 21.32 6.30 -4.10
CA LYS A 159 21.12 5.99 -5.51
C LYS A 159 21.04 7.26 -6.37
N THR A 160 20.33 8.29 -5.91
CA THR A 160 20.14 9.55 -6.67
C THR A 160 21.36 10.45 -6.64
N LYS A 161 22.23 10.34 -5.62
CA LYS A 161 23.45 11.16 -5.48
C LYS A 161 24.41 11.08 -6.68
N LYS A 162 24.40 9.98 -7.43
CA LYS A 162 25.30 9.77 -8.58
C LYS A 162 24.63 9.96 -9.94
N MET A 163 23.32 10.25 -9.97
CA MET A 163 22.55 10.34 -11.22
C MET A 163 22.73 11.69 -11.90
N THR A 164 22.71 11.68 -13.23
CA THR A 164 22.58 12.90 -14.03
C THR A 164 21.13 13.42 -13.98
N ALA A 165 20.91 14.68 -14.40
CA ALA A 165 19.58 15.27 -14.40
C ALA A 165 18.58 14.50 -15.27
N GLU A 166 19.00 14.00 -16.42
CA GLU A 166 18.17 13.21 -17.33
C GLU A 166 17.81 11.85 -16.74
N GLU A 167 18.80 11.15 -16.15
CA GLU A 167 18.59 9.88 -15.47
C GLU A 167 17.64 10.01 -14.27
N TYR A 168 17.70 11.13 -13.55
CA TYR A 168 16.81 11.41 -12.43
C TYR A 168 15.36 11.60 -12.89
N VAL A 169 15.13 12.27 -14.03
CA VAL A 169 13.78 12.41 -14.61
C VAL A 169 13.23 11.03 -14.96
N THR A 170 13.99 10.20 -15.68
CA THR A 170 13.58 8.83 -16.01
C THR A 170 13.35 7.96 -14.76
N PHE A 171 14.20 8.09 -13.74
CA PHE A 171 14.05 7.38 -12.47
C PHE A 171 12.76 7.77 -11.75
N SER A 172 12.44 9.07 -11.68
CA SER A 172 11.22 9.56 -11.01
C SER A 172 9.95 9.08 -11.72
N GLU A 173 9.89 9.13 -13.05
CA GLU A 173 8.76 8.59 -13.82
C GLU A 173 8.55 7.10 -13.56
N TYR A 174 9.61 6.30 -13.62
CA TYR A 174 9.50 4.87 -13.39
C TYR A 174 9.18 4.52 -11.94
N ARG A 175 9.59 5.33 -10.96
CA ARG A 175 9.24 5.16 -9.53
C ARG A 175 7.74 5.22 -9.28
N HIS A 176 7.01 6.03 -10.04
CA HIS A 176 5.56 6.16 -9.94
C HIS A 176 4.78 5.16 -10.82
N ALA A 177 5.45 4.43 -11.71
CA ALA A 177 4.80 3.43 -12.54
C ALA A 177 4.35 2.23 -11.68
N SER A 178 3.09 1.80 -11.83
CA SER A 178 2.53 0.63 -11.14
C SER A 178 1.81 -0.31 -12.10
N PHE A 179 1.71 -1.60 -11.76
CA PHE A 179 1.05 -2.61 -12.60
C PHE A 179 -0.45 -2.35 -12.83
N THR A 180 -1.09 -1.62 -11.92
CA THR A 180 -2.54 -1.33 -12.00
C THR A 180 -2.85 0.06 -12.53
N TRP A 181 -1.84 0.94 -12.64
CA TRP A 181 -2.03 2.27 -13.20
C TRP A 181 -2.04 2.20 -14.72
N ARG A 182 -3.17 2.53 -15.34
CA ARG A 182 -3.25 2.76 -16.79
C ARG A 182 -3.09 4.25 -17.05
N LYS A 183 -2.05 4.63 -17.79
CA LYS A 183 -2.00 5.94 -18.44
C LYS A 183 -3.16 5.92 -19.45
N MET A 184 -4.16 6.78 -19.25
CA MET A 184 -5.24 6.94 -20.23
C MET A 184 -4.57 7.33 -21.56
N ILE A 185 -4.64 6.44 -22.53
CA ILE A 185 -4.19 6.73 -23.90
C ILE A 185 -5.30 7.62 -24.48
N HIS A 186 -5.00 8.90 -24.65
CA HIS A 186 -5.81 9.83 -25.46
C HIS A 186 -5.40 9.71 -26.92
#